data_AF-A0A938WCC2-F1
#
_entry.id   AF-A0A938WCC2-F1
#
_cell.length_a   1.000
_cell.length_b   1.000
_cell.length_c   1.000
_cell.angle_alpha   90.00
_cell.angle_beta   90.00
_cell.angle_gamma   90.00
#
_symmetry.space_group_name_H-M   'P 1'
#
loop_
_entity.id
_entity.type
_entity.pdbx_description
1 polymer ?
#
loop_
_entity_poly.entity_id
_entity_poly.type
_entity_poly.pdbx_seq_one_letter_code
_entity_poly.pdbx_strand_id
1 'polypeptide(L)'
;MSDTAPLNLHLPTPACYADPQRSGLRANDVFEGMTEHLFYTLGKLAPTASRHDLYMALSFAVRDRLMTRYLAGIEAIRATPARVVAYLSAEFLIGPQLSNNLLMLGIQEEAAEALRRFG
;
A
#
# COMPACT_ATOMS: atom_id res chain seq x y z
N MET A 1 16.67 -1.04 -43.43
CA MET A 1 16.02 -0.21 -42.40
C MET A 1 15.14 -1.17 -41.61
N SER A 2 15.69 -1.74 -40.54
CA SER A 2 15.04 -2.77 -39.73
C SER A 2 13.81 -2.18 -39.05
N ASP A 3 12.68 -2.82 -39.31
CA ASP A 3 11.37 -2.54 -38.74
C ASP A 3 11.39 -2.92 -37.25
N THR A 4 11.67 -1.95 -36.38
CA THR A 4 11.58 -2.13 -34.93
C THR A 4 10.11 -2.13 -34.55
N ALA A 5 9.45 -3.28 -34.67
CA ALA A 5 8.16 -3.51 -34.03
C ALA A 5 8.29 -3.12 -32.54
N PRO A 6 7.34 -2.35 -31.98
CA PRO A 6 7.43 -1.96 -30.58
C PRO A 6 7.46 -3.23 -29.73
N LEU A 7 8.46 -3.30 -28.86
CA LEU A 7 8.66 -4.41 -27.93
C LEU A 7 7.40 -4.50 -27.06
N ASN A 8 6.51 -5.46 -27.35
CA ASN A 8 5.30 -5.72 -26.58
C ASN A 8 5.67 -6.34 -25.22
N LEU A 9 6.34 -5.58 -24.35
CA LEU A 9 6.40 -5.90 -22.94
C LEU A 9 4.99 -5.77 -22.39
N HIS A 10 4.42 -6.90 -21.96
CA HIS A 10 3.29 -6.88 -21.04
C HIS A 10 3.83 -6.35 -19.70
N LEU A 11 3.94 -5.03 -19.60
CA LEU A 11 4.33 -4.38 -18.36
C LEU A 11 3.30 -4.77 -17.29
N PRO A 12 3.73 -5.17 -16.08
CA PRO A 12 2.79 -5.50 -15.02
C PRO A 12 1.92 -4.29 -14.75
N THR A 13 0.64 -4.39 -15.08
CA THR A 13 -0.32 -3.36 -14.70
C THR A 13 -0.64 -3.53 -13.21
N PRO A 14 -0.70 -2.43 -12.44
CA PRO A 14 -1.03 -2.48 -11.01
C PRO A 14 -2.35 -3.21 -10.74
N ALA A 15 -3.32 -3.10 -11.65
CA ALA A 15 -4.59 -3.80 -11.59
C ALA A 15 -4.46 -5.34 -11.68
N CYS A 16 -3.39 -5.86 -12.29
CA CYS A 16 -3.11 -7.29 -12.42
C CYS A 16 -2.21 -7.84 -11.29
N TYR A 17 -1.68 -6.99 -10.43
CA TYR A 17 -0.84 -7.41 -9.30
C TYR A 17 -1.71 -7.88 -8.13
N ALA A 18 -2.17 -9.13 -8.21
CA ALA A 18 -3.00 -9.79 -7.21
C ALA A 18 -2.13 -10.52 -6.17
N ASP A 19 -1.47 -9.74 -5.30
CA ASP A 19 -0.79 -10.28 -4.11
C ASP A 19 -1.66 -10.01 -2.87
N PRO A 20 -2.27 -11.03 -2.25
CA PRO A 20 -3.05 -10.87 -1.03
C PRO A 20 -2.26 -10.22 0.10
N GLN A 21 -0.95 -10.49 0.22
CA GLN A 21 -0.10 -9.94 1.27
C GLN A 21 0.01 -8.40 1.17
N ARG A 22 0.09 -7.89 -0.07
CA ARG A 22 0.23 -6.45 -0.36
C ARG A 22 -1.08 -5.71 -0.56
N SER A 23 -2.14 -6.39 -1.00
CA SER A 23 -3.41 -5.74 -1.39
C SER A 23 -4.63 -6.18 -0.58
N GLY A 24 -4.58 -7.36 0.04
CA GLY A 24 -5.67 -7.98 0.78
C GLY A 24 -6.03 -7.22 2.06
N LEU A 25 -7.29 -7.28 2.44
CA LEU A 25 -7.84 -6.47 3.54
C LEU A 25 -8.09 -7.27 4.83
N ARG A 26 -7.89 -8.59 4.82
CA ARG A 26 -8.17 -9.43 5.99
C ARG A 26 -7.05 -9.31 7.03
N ALA A 27 -7.36 -9.63 8.28
CA ALA A 27 -6.37 -9.62 9.37
C ALA A 27 -5.12 -10.46 9.07
N ASN A 28 -5.28 -11.63 8.44
CA ASN A 28 -4.15 -12.47 8.01
C ASN A 28 -3.27 -11.74 6.99
N ASP A 29 -3.87 -11.14 5.96
CA ASP A 29 -3.15 -10.40 4.92
C ASP A 29 -2.36 -9.23 5.50
N VAL A 30 -2.95 -8.52 6.47
CA VAL A 30 -2.30 -7.39 7.15
C VAL A 30 -1.14 -7.89 8.02
N PHE A 31 -1.34 -8.97 8.76
CA PHE A 31 -0.29 -9.60 9.57
C PHE A 31 0.90 -10.07 8.71
N GLU A 32 0.64 -10.72 7.58
CA GLU A 32 1.68 -11.16 6.65
C GLU A 32 2.42 -9.98 6.02
N GLY A 33 1.71 -8.93 5.61
CA GLY A 33 2.32 -7.71 5.10
C GLY A 33 3.16 -6.98 6.15
N MET A 34 2.68 -6.89 7.39
CA MET A 34 3.46 -6.36 8.50
C MET A 34 4.72 -7.17 8.76
N THR A 35 4.62 -8.51 8.73
CA THR A 35 5.75 -9.41 8.96
C THR A 35 6.82 -9.24 7.86
N GLU A 36 6.40 -9.12 6.61
CA GLU A 36 7.28 -8.84 5.46
C GLU A 36 8.07 -7.55 5.68
N HIS A 37 7.39 -6.46 6.01
CA HIS A 37 8.07 -5.18 6.21
C HIS A 37 8.94 -5.18 7.45
N LEU A 38 8.53 -5.87 8.51
CA LEU A 38 9.36 -6.01 9.71
C LEU A 38 10.69 -6.71 9.38
N PHE A 39 10.66 -7.77 8.57
CA PHE A 39 11.84 -8.57 8.25
C PHE A 39 12.69 -7.94 7.14
N TYR A 40 12.08 -7.55 6.03
CA TYR A 40 12.80 -7.18 4.81
C TYR A 40 12.97 -5.67 4.65
N THR A 41 12.06 -4.86 5.20
CA THR A 41 12.19 -3.40 5.16
C THR A 41 12.94 -2.85 6.38
N LEU A 42 12.62 -3.36 7.58
CA LEU A 42 13.18 -2.88 8.84
C LEU A 42 14.34 -3.73 9.38
N GLY A 43 14.51 -4.97 8.92
CA GLY A 43 15.57 -5.86 9.39
C GLY A 43 15.43 -6.25 10.87
N LYS A 44 14.19 -6.36 11.36
CA LYS A 44 13.86 -6.64 12.77
C LYS A 44 13.23 -8.01 12.93
N LEU A 45 13.36 -8.60 14.11
CA LEU A 45 12.61 -9.79 14.49
C LEU A 45 11.48 -9.37 15.43
N ALA A 46 10.35 -10.08 15.38
CA ALA A 46 9.19 -9.77 16.23
C ALA A 46 9.55 -9.67 17.74
N PRO A 47 10.40 -10.54 18.33
CA PRO A 47 10.74 -10.44 19.76
C PRO A 47 11.60 -9.22 20.13
N THR A 48 12.30 -8.60 19.17
CA THR A 48 13.19 -7.45 19.39
C THR A 48 12.64 -6.15 18.82
N ALA A 49 11.46 -6.20 18.21
CA ALA A 49 10.79 -5.05 17.63
C ALA A 49 10.26 -4.12 18.72
N SER A 50 10.57 -2.84 18.62
CA SER A 50 9.97 -1.81 19.45
C SER A 50 8.54 -1.49 18.97
N ARG A 51 7.78 -0.76 19.79
CA ARG A 51 6.47 -0.22 19.39
C ARG A 51 6.56 0.66 18.13
N HIS A 52 7.67 1.37 17.97
CA HIS A 52 7.90 2.19 16.79
C HIS A 52 8.15 1.33 15.55
N ASP A 53 8.90 0.23 15.68
CA ASP A 53 9.13 -0.71 14.57
C ASP A 53 7.81 -1.34 14.10
N LEU A 54 6.94 -1.76 15.03
CA LEU A 54 5.61 -2.29 14.70
C LEU A 54 4.70 -1.24 14.05
N TYR A 55 4.75 0.02 14.52
CA TYR A 55 4.06 1.14 13.90
C TYR A 55 4.53 1.37 12.45
N MET A 56 5.84 1.33 12.21
CA MET A 56 6.40 1.50 10.88
C MET A 56 6.07 0.32 9.96
N ALA A 57 6.16 -0.92 10.45
CA ALA A 57 5.78 -2.11 9.71
C ALA A 57 4.30 -2.08 9.28
N LEU A 58 3.39 -1.69 10.18
CA LEU A 58 1.98 -1.49 9.83
C LEU A 58 1.80 -0.36 8.82
N SER A 59 2.53 0.76 8.98
CA SER A 59 2.44 1.88 8.05
C SER A 59 2.86 1.50 6.63
N PHE A 60 3.91 0.69 6.47
CA PHE A 60 4.32 0.17 5.17
C PHE A 60 3.30 -0.82 4.59
N ALA A 61 2.80 -1.76 5.41
CA ALA A 61 1.77 -2.71 4.97
C ALA A 61 0.48 -2.00 4.49
N VAL A 62 0.07 -0.93 5.16
CA VAL A 62 -1.07 -0.08 4.76
C VAL A 62 -0.75 0.69 3.48
N ARG A 63 0.47 1.21 3.35
CA ARG A 63 0.92 1.93 2.15
C ARG A 63 0.83 1.05 0.90
N ASP A 64 1.23 -0.22 0.97
CA ASP A 64 1.15 -1.14 -0.17
C ASP A 64 -0.29 -1.25 -0.70
N ARG A 65 -1.26 -1.40 0.21
CA ARG A 65 -2.70 -1.47 -0.12
C ARG A 65 -3.20 -0.18 -0.79
N LEU A 66 -2.73 0.98 -0.33
CA LEU A 66 -3.06 2.27 -0.93
C LEU A 66 -2.41 2.45 -2.29
N MET A 67 -1.15 2.02 -2.44
CA MET A 67 -0.40 2.15 -3.69
C MET A 67 -1.02 1.30 -4.81
N THR A 68 -1.46 0.07 -4.53
CA THR A 68 -2.19 -0.75 -5.50
C THR A 68 -3.43 0.00 -6.03
N ARG A 69 -4.22 0.61 -5.13
CA ARG A 69 -5.44 1.35 -5.49
C ARG A 69 -5.13 2.65 -6.24
N TYR A 70 -4.13 3.40 -5.78
CA TYR A 70 -3.70 4.65 -6.41
C TYR A 70 -3.27 4.43 -7.85
N LEU A 71 -2.42 3.41 -8.07
CA LEU A 71 -1.92 3.10 -9.40
C LEU A 71 -3.02 2.55 -10.32
N ALA A 72 -3.94 1.73 -9.81
CA ALA A 72 -5.15 1.32 -10.55
C ALA A 72 -6.03 2.52 -10.93
N GLY A 73 -6.15 3.52 -10.04
CA GLY A 73 -6.85 4.77 -10.31
C GLY A 73 -6.20 5.60 -11.42
N ILE A 74 -4.87 5.71 -11.43
CA ILE A 74 -4.13 6.37 -12.52
C ILE A 74 -4.39 5.65 -13.85
N GLU A 75 -4.34 4.32 -13.87
CA GLU A 75 -4.60 3.52 -15.06
C GLU A 75 -6.02 3.76 -15.60
N ALA A 76 -7.03 3.76 -14.72
CA ALA A 76 -8.41 4.05 -15.08
C ALA A 76 -8.59 5.47 -15.67
N ILE A 77 -7.97 6.48 -15.04
CA ILE A 77 -8.01 7.87 -15.54
C ILE A 77 -7.34 7.98 -16.92
N ARG A 78 -6.25 7.24 -17.16
CA ARG A 78 -5.57 7.23 -18.47
C ARG A 78 -6.38 6.52 -19.55
N ALA A 79 -7.10 5.46 -19.19
CA ALA A 79 -7.95 4.70 -20.12
C ALA A 79 -9.18 5.50 -20.56
N THR A 80 -9.71 6.38 -19.70
CA THR A 80 -10.82 7.28 -20.04
C THR A 80 -10.50 8.70 -19.56
N PRO A 81 -9.73 9.47 -20.36
CA PRO A 81 -9.32 10.82 -19.98
C PRO A 81 -10.51 11.73 -19.69
N ALA A 82 -10.53 12.30 -18.49
CA ALA A 82 -11.52 13.27 -18.05
C ALA A 82 -10.84 14.58 -17.64
N ARG A 83 -11.62 15.66 -17.49
CA ARG A 83 -11.11 16.91 -16.91
C ARG A 83 -10.66 16.66 -15.47
N VAL A 84 -9.43 17.05 -15.15
CA VAL A 84 -8.84 16.90 -13.81
C VAL A 84 -8.81 18.27 -13.13
N VAL A 85 -9.21 18.31 -11.86
CA VAL A 85 -9.11 19.52 -11.03
C VAL A 85 -7.77 19.49 -10.28
N ALA A 86 -6.99 20.56 -10.39
CA ALA A 86 -5.76 20.74 -9.62
C ALA A 86 -6.02 21.74 -8.49
N TYR A 87 -5.89 21.29 -7.24
CA TYR A 87 -6.00 22.15 -6.07
C TYR A 87 -4.63 22.71 -5.70
N LEU A 88 -4.47 24.02 -5.79
CA LEU A 88 -3.23 24.73 -5.48
C LEU A 88 -3.41 25.47 -4.15
N SER A 89 -2.59 25.10 -3.17
CA SER A 89 -2.54 25.75 -1.86
C SER A 89 -1.10 26.05 -1.49
N ALA A 90 -0.88 27.14 -0.75
CA ALA A 90 0.42 27.46 -0.18
C ALA A 90 0.83 26.46 0.92
N GLU A 91 -0.16 25.89 1.61
CA GLU A 91 0.07 24.99 2.74
C GLU A 91 -0.92 23.82 2.73
N PHE A 92 -0.44 22.66 3.20
CA PHE A 92 -1.24 21.45 3.38
C PHE A 92 -0.95 20.84 4.76
N LEU A 93 -1.88 21.00 5.70
CA LEU A 93 -1.77 20.42 7.04
C LEU A 93 -2.35 19.00 7.07
N ILE A 94 -1.56 18.04 6.60
CA ILE A 94 -1.99 16.64 6.43
C ILE A 94 -2.20 15.93 7.78
N GLY A 95 -1.32 16.17 8.76
CA GLY A 95 -1.36 15.50 10.07
C GLY A 95 -1.05 13.98 10.01
N PRO A 96 -1.18 13.24 11.13
CA PRO A 96 -0.89 11.81 11.19
C PRO A 96 -1.81 10.99 10.29
N GLN A 97 -1.24 10.18 9.39
CA GLN A 97 -2.00 9.52 8.33
C GLN A 97 -2.45 8.10 8.64
N LEU A 98 -1.76 7.36 9.52
CA LEU A 98 -2.03 5.93 9.68
C LEU A 98 -3.49 5.64 10.07
N SER A 99 -4.02 6.34 11.08
CA SER A 99 -5.40 6.13 11.53
C SER A 99 -6.42 6.47 10.42
N ASN A 100 -6.20 7.56 9.69
CA ASN A 100 -7.05 7.94 8.56
C ASN A 100 -6.99 6.89 7.43
N ASN A 101 -5.80 6.39 7.11
CA ASN A 101 -5.61 5.38 6.08
C ASN A 101 -6.30 4.05 6.43
N LEU A 102 -6.22 3.63 7.70
CA LEU A 102 -6.94 2.45 8.18
C LEU A 102 -8.46 2.62 8.07
N LEU A 103 -8.98 3.81 8.40
CA LEU A 103 -10.40 4.15 8.26
C LEU A 103 -10.83 4.13 6.78
N MET A 104 -10.08 4.79 5.90
CA MET A 104 -10.41 4.88 4.46
C MET A 104 -10.32 3.53 3.74
N LEU A 105 -9.46 2.62 4.20
CA LEU A 105 -9.41 1.24 3.73
C LEU A 105 -10.47 0.34 4.39
N GLY A 106 -11.09 0.79 5.49
CA GLY A 106 -12.04 0.00 6.27
C GLY A 106 -11.43 -1.18 7.00
N ILE A 107 -10.14 -1.10 7.40
CA ILE A 107 -9.39 -2.23 7.99
C ILE A 107 -8.92 -1.99 9.43
N GLN A 108 -9.64 -1.15 10.18
CA GLN A 108 -9.24 -0.81 11.54
C GLN A 108 -9.26 -2.04 12.47
N GLU A 109 -10.27 -2.90 12.33
CA GLU A 109 -10.42 -4.09 13.16
C GLU A 109 -9.39 -5.16 12.78
N GLU A 110 -9.15 -5.34 11.48
CA GLU A 110 -8.17 -6.29 10.93
C GLU A 110 -6.74 -5.89 11.29
N ALA A 111 -6.41 -4.60 11.24
CA ALA A 111 -5.12 -4.11 11.70
C ALA A 111 -4.94 -4.28 13.21
N ALA A 112 -6.00 -4.06 14.00
CA ALA A 112 -5.96 -4.33 15.43
C ALA A 112 -5.78 -5.82 15.74
N GLU A 113 -6.42 -6.71 14.96
CA GLU A 113 -6.23 -8.15 15.08
C GLU A 113 -4.81 -8.59 14.69
N ALA A 114 -4.28 -8.07 13.58
CA ALA A 114 -2.92 -8.34 13.16
C ALA A 114 -1.90 -7.91 14.22
N LEU A 115 -2.05 -6.71 14.78
CA LEU A 115 -1.18 -6.20 15.85
C LEU A 115 -1.20 -7.09 17.09
N ARG A 116 -2.37 -7.57 17.54
CA ARG A 116 -2.49 -8.46 18.70
C ARG A 116 -1.68 -9.75 18.58
N ARG A 117 -1.33 -10.18 17.36
CA ARG A 117 -0.52 -11.38 17.12
C ARG A 117 0.98 -11.14 17.35
N PHE A 118 1.44 -9.90 17.33
CA PHE A 118 2.82 -9.53 17.64
C PHE A 118 3.08 -9.35 19.14
N GLY A 119 2.02 -9.31 19.96
CA GLY A 119 2.06 -9.04 21.41
C GLY A 119 1.52 -7.66 21.74
#